data_AF-A0A117LQG8-F1
#
_entry.id   AF-A0A117LQG8-F1
#
_cell.length_a   1.000
_cell.length_b   1.000
_cell.length_c   1.000
_cell.angle_alpha   90.00
_cell.angle_beta   90.00
_cell.angle_gamma   90.00
#
_symmetry.space_group_name_H-M   'P 1'
#
loop_
_entity.id
_entity.type
_entity.pdbx_description
1 polymer ?
#
loop_
_entity_poly.entity_id
_entity_poly.type
_entity_poly.pdbx_seq_one_letter_code
_entity_poly.pdbx_strand_id
1 'polypeptide(L)' 'MRIGILSDTHDNLQMVDAAVRQLNREQVDLTLHAGDYVSPFVMRHDDRTASWG' A
#
# COMPACT_ATOMS: atom_id res chain seq x y z
N MET A 1 -15.39 9.61 0.36
CA MET A 1 -14.03 9.64 0.93
C MET A 1 -13.74 8.31 1.60
N ARG A 2 -12.87 7.50 1.02
CA ARG A 2 -12.41 6.21 1.56
C ARG A 2 -10.91 6.29 1.85
N ILE A 3 -10.49 5.87 3.04
CA ILE A 3 -9.09 5.88 3.45
C ILE A 3 -8.66 4.44 3.71
N GLY A 4 -7.57 4.00 3.07
CA GLY A 4 -6.90 2.73 3.33
C GLY A 4 -5.86 2.87 4.43
N ILE A 5 -5.73 1.85 5.27
CA ILE A 5 -4.69 1.79 6.31
C ILE A 5 -3.93 0.47 6.16
N LEU A 6 -2.60 0.56 6.23
CA LEU A 6 -1.66 -0.58 6.24
C LEU A 6 -0.66 -0.38 7.41
N SER A 7 -0.10 -1.45 7.94
CA SER A 7 0.92 -1.40 8.99
C SER A 7 1.81 -2.64 8.91
N ASP A 8 3.02 -2.53 9.45
CA ASP A 8 3.90 -3.65 9.82
C ASP A 8 4.09 -4.67 8.71
N THR A 9 4.45 -4.18 7.53
CA THR A 9 4.60 -5.03 6.33
C THR A 9 5.82 -5.96 6.40
N HIS A 10 6.84 -5.62 7.21
CA HIS A 10 8.03 -6.44 7.46
C HIS A 10 8.65 -7.05 6.19
N ASP A 11 8.79 -6.23 5.15
CA ASP A 11 9.31 -6.62 3.83
C ASP A 11 8.57 -7.78 3.14
N ASN A 12 7.34 -8.10 3.58
CA ASN A 12 6.50 -9.13 2.95
C ASN A 12 5.84 -8.59 1.67
N LEU A 13 6.63 -8.51 0.61
CA LEU A 13 6.24 -7.93 -0.68
C LEU A 13 4.99 -8.57 -1.29
N GLN A 14 4.76 -9.87 -1.06
CA GLN A 14 3.57 -10.56 -1.57
C GLN A 14 2.29 -10.04 -0.91
N MET A 15 2.34 -9.81 0.40
CA MET A 15 1.21 -9.27 1.15
C MET A 15 0.99 -7.78 0.87
N VAL A 16 2.08 -7.02 0.71
CA VAL A 16 2.03 -5.63 0.25
C VAL A 16 1.31 -5.54 -1.10
N ASP A 17 1.73 -6.34 -2.10
CA ASP A 17 1.11 -6.36 -3.43
C ASP A 17 -0.37 -6.75 -3.38
N ALA A 18 -0.76 -7.65 -2.48
CA ALA A 18 -2.15 -8.05 -2.30
C ALA A 18 -2.98 -6.92 -1.65
N ALA A 19 -2.43 -6.24 -0.64
CA ALA A 19 -3.06 -5.11 0.02
C ALA A 19 -3.25 -3.94 -0.94
N VAL A 20 -2.21 -3.54 -1.68
CA VAL A 20 -2.28 -2.47 -2.69
C VAL A 20 -3.32 -2.79 -3.76
N ARG A 21 -3.38 -4.04 -4.25
CA ARG A 21 -4.43 -4.46 -5.20
C ARG A 21 -5.83 -4.34 -4.62
N GLN A 22 -6.02 -4.70 -3.35
CA GLN A 22 -7.32 -4.56 -2.68
C GLN A 22 -7.71 -3.09 -2.53
N LEU A 23 -6.80 -2.25 -2.04
CA LEU A 23 -7.04 -0.82 -1.84
C LEU A 23 -7.38 -0.11 -3.17
N ASN A 24 -6.69 -0.45 -4.25
CA ASN A 24 -7.00 0.04 -5.59
C ASN A 24 -8.39 -0.40 -6.07
N ARG A 25 -8.79 -1.66 -5.85
CA ARG A 25 -10.14 -2.16 -6.18
C ARG A 25 -11.23 -1.44 -5.40
N GLU A 26 -10.98 -1.11 -4.14
CA GLU A 26 -11.91 -0.37 -3.28
C GLU A 26 -11.97 1.13 -3.60
N GLN A 27 -11.12 1.61 -4.53
CA GLN A 27 -11.01 3.01 -4.93
C GLN A 27 -10.84 3.94 -3.73
N VAL A 28 -9.86 3.64 -2.87
CA VAL A 28 -9.52 4.52 -1.75
C VAL A 28 -8.87 5.80 -2.27
N ASP A 29 -9.22 6.94 -1.68
CA ASP A 29 -8.71 8.26 -2.06
C ASP A 29 -7.32 8.53 -1.47
N LEU A 30 -6.99 7.86 -0.36
CA LEU A 30 -5.73 7.99 0.38
C LEU A 30 -5.39 6.67 1.07
N THR A 31 -4.11 6.30 1.08
CA THR A 31 -3.60 5.20 1.91
C THR A 31 -2.57 5.73 2.90
N LEU A 32 -2.71 5.32 4.16
CA LEU A 32 -1.75 5.59 5.22
C LEU A 32 -1.08 4.28 5.65
N HIS A 33 0.25 4.27 5.63
CA HIS A 33 1.04 3.17 6.19
C HIS A 33 1.60 3.60 7.54
N ALA A 34 1.15 2.99 8.63
CA ALA A 34 1.39 3.43 10.00
C ALA A 34 2.38 2.57 10.81
N GLY A 35 3.10 1.66 10.16
CA GLY A 35 4.05 0.74 10.81
C GLY A 35 5.33 0.57 10.00
N ASP A 36 6.06 -0.49 10.31
CA ASP A 36 7.45 -0.59 9.87
C ASP A 36 7.61 -0.96 8.39
N TYR A 37 8.25 -0.05 7.65
CA TYR A 37 9.08 -0.43 6.52
C TYR A 37 10.44 -0.88 7.05
N VAL A 38 10.77 -2.17 6.89
CA VAL A 38 12.08 -2.69 7.34
C VAL A 38 13.17 -2.30 6.35
N SER A 39 12.86 -2.30 5.05
CA SER A 39 13.79 -1.92 3.98
C SER A 39 13.22 -0.89 3.00
N PRO A 40 14.06 0.00 2.43
CA PRO A 40 13.60 1.07 1.52
C PRO A 40 12.94 0.59 0.22
N PHE A 41 13.17 -0.65 -0.20
CA PHE A 41 12.62 -1.17 -1.46
C PHE A 41 11.11 -1.44 -1.40
N VAL A 42 10.54 -1.61 -0.19
CA VAL A 42 9.11 -1.88 -0.01
C VAL A 42 8.27 -0.71 -0.46
N MET A 43 8.74 0.53 -0.25
CA MET A 43 8.05 1.74 -0.68
C MET A 43 7.74 1.75 -2.19
N ARG A 44 8.56 1.10 -3.03
CA ARG A 44 8.28 0.99 -4.48
C ARG A 44 7.09 0.08 -4.81
N HIS A 45 6.69 -0.79 -3.89
CA HIS A 45 5.49 -1.63 -4.03
C HIS A 45 4.25 -0.87 -3.54
N ASP A 46 4.37 -0.08 -2.47
CA ASP A 46 3.31 0.80 -1.96
C ASP A 46 3.01 1.95 -2.94
N ASP A 47 4.03 2.51 -3.59
CA ASP A 47 3.93 3.64 -4.55
C ASP A 47 3.45 3.23 -5.95
N ARG A 48 2.95 2.00 -6.16
CA ARG A 48 2.27 1.61 -7.41
C ARG A 48 0.90 2.26 -7.48
N THR A 49 0.92 3.58 -7.55
CA THR A 49 -0.19 4.46 -7.80
C THR A 49 -0.82 4.04 -9.13
N ALA A 50 -2.08 3.65 -9.04
CA ALA A 50 -2.96 3.69 -10.19
C ALA A 50 -2.84 5.10 -10.79
N SER A 51 -2.55 5.16 -12.09
CA SER A 51 -2.69 6.36 -12.88
C SER A 51 -4.17 6.77 -12.85
N TRP A 52 -4.55 7.57 -11.85
CA TRP A 52 -5.85 8.20 -11.80
C TRP A 52 -5.83 9.34 -12.83
N GLY A 53 -6.43 9.08 -13.99
CA GLY A 53 -6.84 10.13 -14.93
C GLY A 53 -8.04 10.89 -14.40
#